data_AF-A0A6P1EDX6-F1
#
_entry.id   AF-A0A6P1EDX6-F1
#
_cell.length_a   1.000
_cell.length_b   1.000
_cell.length_c   1.000
_cell.angle_alpha   90.00
_cell.angle_beta   90.00
_cell.angle_gamma   90.00
#
_symmetry.space_group_name_H-M   'P 1'
#
loop_
_entity.id
_entity.type
_entity.pdbx_description
1 polymer ?
#
loop_
_entity_poly.entity_id
_entity_poly.type
_entity_poly.pdbx_seq_one_letter_code
_entity_poly.pdbx_strand_id
1 'polypeptide(L)'
;MAQILTVVVGVILIVFIGWWFFGKHSESQATAVTTKDGQTAKVVVNGGFNPAVLKIKKDTPVKLVFNRKDSTTCLEKVVFPDFGVDAELPMNQDVAIPIDTSKAGEFEYSCGMHMFHGKIVIK
;
A
#
# COMPACT_ATOMS: atom_id res chain seq x y z
N MET A 1 34.38 26.50 29.47
CA MET A 1 33.56 27.12 28.40
C MET A 1 33.38 26.18 27.21
N ALA A 2 34.45 25.72 26.54
CA ALA A 2 34.34 24.87 25.35
C ALA A 2 33.64 23.51 25.56
N GLN A 3 33.87 22.83 26.70
CA GLN A 3 33.28 21.51 26.97
C GLN A 3 31.75 21.54 27.10
N ILE A 4 31.19 22.59 27.69
CA ILE A 4 29.73 22.75 27.86
C ILE A 4 29.08 22.96 26.49
N LEU A 5 29.72 23.73 25.61
CA LEU A 5 29.24 23.99 24.26
C LEU A 5 29.15 22.68 23.44
N THR A 6 30.15 21.80 23.55
CA THR A 6 30.16 20.51 22.86
C THR A 6 29.02 19.59 23.32
N VAL A 7 28.75 19.54 24.62
CA VAL A 7 27.65 18.72 25.17
C VAL A 7 26.30 19.24 24.70
N VAL A 8 26.09 20.55 24.70
CA VAL A 8 24.83 21.16 24.24
C VAL A 8 24.57 20.86 22.77
N VAL A 9 25.59 21.02 21.90
CA VAL A 9 25.46 20.69 20.47
C VAL A 9 25.18 19.20 20.26
N GLY A 10 25.85 18.33 21.03
CA GLY A 10 25.62 16.89 20.98
C GLY A 10 24.18 16.51 21.34
N VAL A 11 23.63 17.10 22.42
CA VAL A 11 22.25 16.85 22.84
C VAL A 11 21.25 17.36 21.79
N ILE A 12 21.48 18.53 21.20
CA ILE A 12 20.63 19.07 20.13
C ILE A 12 20.61 18.13 18.91
N LEU A 13 21.78 17.63 18.50
CA LEU A 13 21.86 16.68 17.37
C LEU A 13 21.14 15.36 17.69
N ILE A 14 21.26 14.83 18.91
CA ILE A 14 20.58 13.59 19.31
C ILE A 14 19.06 13.78 19.28
N VAL A 15 18.56 14.91 19.79
CA VAL A 15 17.13 15.23 19.76
C VAL A 15 16.65 15.44 18.31
N PHE A 16 17.45 16.10 17.48
CA PHE A 16 17.12 16.33 16.07
C PHE A 16 17.08 15.03 15.27
N ILE A 17 18.05 14.13 15.46
CA ILE A 17 18.07 12.81 14.81
C ILE A 17 16.93 11.93 15.32
N GLY A 18 16.68 11.93 16.62
CA GLY A 18 15.54 11.22 17.22
C GLY A 18 14.21 11.71 16.65
N TRP A 19 14.01 13.02 16.57
CA TRP A 19 12.82 13.62 15.98
C TRP A 19 12.71 13.39 14.47
N TRP A 20 13.82 13.40 13.72
CA TRP A 20 13.81 13.12 12.28
C TRP A 20 13.49 11.66 11.98
N PHE A 21 13.96 10.72 12.81
CA PHE A 21 13.73 9.29 12.61
C PHE A 21 12.37 8.81 13.15
N PHE A 22 11.90 9.37 14.28
CA PHE A 22 10.58 9.07 14.85
C PHE A 22 9.49 10.04 14.38
N GLY A 23 9.83 11.04 13.59
CA GLY A 23 8.93 12.03 12.99
C GLY A 23 8.09 11.40 11.89
N LYS A 24 7.08 10.62 12.30
CA LYS A 24 6.02 10.03 11.47
C LYS A 24 6.43 9.80 10.01
N HIS A 25 7.26 8.80 9.78
CA HIS A 25 7.24 8.11 8.50
C HIS A 25 5.90 7.38 8.40
N SER A 26 4.87 8.13 8.04
CA SER A 26 3.53 7.62 7.82
C SER A 26 3.63 6.70 6.62
N GLU A 27 3.61 5.39 6.86
CA GLU A 27 3.33 4.41 5.80
C GLU A 27 2.12 4.91 5.01
N SER A 28 2.28 4.97 3.69
CA SER A 28 1.28 5.54 2.78
C SER A 28 0.03 4.66 2.76
N GLN A 29 -0.87 4.88 3.71
CA GLN A 29 -2.18 4.22 3.77
C GLN A 29 -3.14 5.03 2.91
N ALA A 30 -3.49 4.53 1.72
CA ALA A 30 -4.54 5.17 0.93
C ALA A 30 -5.91 4.58 1.30
N THR A 31 -6.88 5.48 1.41
CA THR A 31 -8.27 5.08 1.61
C THR A 31 -8.92 4.95 0.23
N ALA A 32 -9.72 3.91 0.00
CA ALA A 32 -10.46 3.75 -1.24
C ALA A 32 -11.35 4.97 -1.49
N VAL A 33 -11.30 5.52 -2.71
CA VAL A 33 -12.13 6.66 -3.10
C VAL A 33 -13.56 6.16 -3.28
N THR A 34 -14.47 6.69 -2.47
CA THR A 34 -15.90 6.34 -2.55
C THR A 34 -16.55 7.26 -3.57
N THR A 35 -17.05 6.67 -4.66
CA THR A 35 -17.86 7.35 -5.69
C THR A 35 -19.33 6.96 -5.55
N LYS A 36 -20.24 7.68 -6.22
CA LYS A 36 -21.70 7.43 -6.14
C LYS A 36 -22.12 6.03 -6.59
N ASP A 37 -21.31 5.37 -7.42
CA ASP A 37 -21.60 4.04 -8.00
C ASP A 37 -20.83 2.88 -7.35
N GLY A 38 -20.13 3.13 -6.23
CA GLY A 38 -19.30 2.14 -5.54
C GLY A 38 -17.92 2.68 -5.15
N GLN A 39 -17.05 1.80 -4.65
CA GLN A 39 -15.70 2.18 -4.24
C GLN A 39 -14.68 1.85 -5.33
N THR A 40 -13.75 2.77 -5.58
CA THR A 40 -12.62 2.51 -6.48
C THR A 40 -11.34 2.75 -5.71
N ALA A 41 -10.45 1.77 -5.72
CA ALA A 41 -9.11 1.89 -5.14
C ALA A 41 -8.09 1.62 -6.24
N LYS A 42 -7.25 2.63 -6.52
CA LYS A 42 -6.18 2.51 -7.52
C LYS A 42 -4.87 2.14 -6.82
N VAL A 43 -4.22 1.10 -7.33
CA VAL A 43 -2.91 0.61 -6.88
C VAL A 43 -1.94 0.75 -8.04
N VAL A 44 -0.87 1.53 -7.83
CA VAL A 44 0.23 1.65 -8.76
C VAL A 44 1.26 0.59 -8.41
N VAL A 45 1.61 -0.23 -9.39
CA VAL A 45 2.57 -1.31 -9.24
C VAL A 45 3.91 -0.83 -9.81
N ASN A 46 4.79 -0.40 -8.91
CA ASN A 46 6.12 0.15 -9.22
C ASN A 46 7.10 -0.22 -8.10
N GLY A 47 7.98 -1.20 -8.32
CA GLY A 47 8.84 -1.77 -7.27
C GLY A 47 8.08 -2.38 -6.09
N GLY A 48 6.81 -2.74 -6.28
CA GLY A 48 5.87 -3.17 -5.24
C GLY A 48 4.46 -2.60 -5.45
N PHE A 49 3.57 -2.83 -4.49
CA PHE A 49 2.20 -2.32 -4.52
C PHE A 49 2.09 -1.01 -3.74
N ASN A 50 1.76 0.08 -4.42
CA ASN A 50 1.57 1.38 -3.79
C ASN A 50 0.15 1.89 -4.05
N PRO A 51 -0.67 2.08 -3.02
CA PRO A 51 -0.39 1.87 -1.59
C PRO A 51 -0.31 0.39 -1.20
N ALA A 52 0.51 0.07 -0.20
CA ALA A 52 0.59 -1.29 0.33
C ALA A 52 -0.64 -1.66 1.16
N VAL A 53 -1.32 -0.68 1.76
CA VAL A 53 -2.53 -0.87 2.56
C VAL A 53 -3.68 -0.07 1.97
N LEU A 54 -4.75 -0.74 1.59
CA LEU A 54 -6.01 -0.12 1.18
C LEU A 54 -7.08 -0.30 2.25
N LYS A 55 -7.80 0.78 2.57
CA LYS A 55 -8.97 0.71 3.46
C LYS A 55 -10.25 0.80 2.64
N ILE A 56 -11.11 -0.19 2.77
CA ILE A 56 -12.34 -0.39 1.98
C ILE A 56 -13.53 -0.45 2.96
N LYS A 57 -14.70 0.02 2.54
CA LYS A 57 -15.91 -0.08 3.35
C LYS A 57 -16.59 -1.43 3.12
N LYS A 58 -17.07 -2.04 4.20
CA LYS A 58 -17.92 -3.23 4.15
C LYS A 58 -19.21 -2.96 3.37
N ASP A 59 -19.77 -4.01 2.76
CA ASP A 59 -21.09 -4.05 2.11
C ASP A 59 -21.24 -3.08 0.92
N THR A 60 -20.12 -2.59 0.37
CA THR A 60 -20.09 -1.73 -0.82
C THR A 60 -19.20 -2.36 -1.89
N PRO A 61 -19.69 -2.58 -3.13
CA PRO A 61 -18.87 -3.16 -4.19
C PRO A 61 -17.65 -2.28 -4.46
N VAL A 62 -16.46 -2.89 -4.44
CA VAL A 62 -15.19 -2.21 -4.70
C VAL A 62 -14.54 -2.75 -5.97
N LYS A 63 -13.98 -1.85 -6.78
CA LYS A 63 -13.11 -2.17 -7.91
C LYS A 63 -11.68 -1.76 -7.57
N LEU A 64 -10.79 -2.75 -7.49
CA LEU A 64 -9.36 -2.52 -7.35
C LEU A 64 -8.74 -2.35 -8.74
N VAL A 65 -8.24 -1.16 -9.03
CA VAL A 65 -7.60 -0.84 -10.31
C VAL A 65 -6.10 -0.91 -10.14
N PHE A 66 -5.48 -1.95 -10.69
CA PHE A 66 -4.03 -2.11 -10.70
C PHE A 66 -3.45 -1.50 -11.97
N ASN A 67 -2.44 -0.65 -11.82
CA ASN A 67 -1.70 -0.08 -12.94
C ASN A 67 -0.23 -0.47 -12.82
N ARG A 68 0.24 -1.37 -13.69
CA ARG A 68 1.63 -1.79 -13.73
C ARG A 68 2.47 -0.77 -14.48
N LYS A 69 3.43 -0.17 -13.77
CA LYS A 69 4.43 0.77 -14.32
C LYS A 69 5.85 0.20 -14.34
N ASP A 70 6.03 -0.97 -13.75
CA ASP A 70 7.32 -1.64 -13.63
C ASP A 70 7.34 -2.92 -14.45
N SER A 71 8.37 -3.08 -15.27
CA SER A 71 8.58 -4.22 -16.17
C SER A 71 9.08 -5.48 -15.47
N THR A 72 9.22 -5.46 -14.14
CA THR A 72 9.59 -6.63 -13.34
C THR A 72 8.61 -7.77 -13.56
N THR A 73 9.15 -8.97 -13.80
CA THR A 73 8.37 -10.18 -14.11
C THR A 73 7.53 -10.66 -12.94
N CYS A 74 7.95 -10.48 -11.67
CA CYS A 74 7.08 -10.86 -10.53
C CYS A 74 5.73 -10.14 -10.59
N LEU A 75 5.73 -8.86 -11.00
CA LEU A 75 4.59 -7.96 -10.99
C LEU A 75 3.68 -8.14 -12.22
N GLU A 76 3.94 -9.15 -13.06
CA GLU A 76 3.09 -9.54 -14.20
C GLU A 76 1.73 -10.07 -13.79
N LYS A 77 1.61 -10.55 -12.55
CA LYS A 77 0.38 -11.11 -12.02
C LYS A 77 0.14 -10.65 -10.61
N VAL A 78 -1.15 -10.53 -10.26
CA VAL A 78 -1.60 -10.34 -8.89
C VAL A 78 -2.45 -11.53 -8.48
N VAL A 79 -2.13 -12.08 -7.33
CA VAL A 79 -2.80 -13.24 -6.74
C VAL A 79 -3.44 -12.81 -5.43
N PHE A 80 -4.73 -13.10 -5.31
CA PHE A 80 -5.57 -12.82 -4.15
C PHE A 80 -6.14 -14.16 -3.65
N PRO A 81 -5.43 -14.86 -2.75
CA PRO A 81 -5.80 -16.22 -2.33
C PRO A 81 -7.17 -16.26 -1.64
N ASP A 82 -7.50 -15.26 -0.82
CA ASP A 82 -8.77 -15.19 -0.09
C ASP A 82 -10.01 -15.05 -1.00
N PHE A 83 -9.83 -14.50 -2.19
CA PHE A 83 -10.89 -14.30 -3.19
C PHE A 83 -10.76 -15.25 -4.39
N GLY A 84 -9.72 -16.10 -4.42
CA GLY A 84 -9.44 -16.99 -5.55
C GLY A 84 -9.16 -16.24 -6.86
N VAL A 85 -8.59 -15.05 -6.79
CA VAL A 85 -8.29 -14.23 -7.98
C VAL A 85 -6.84 -14.44 -8.39
N ASP A 86 -6.62 -14.79 -9.66
CA ASP A 86 -5.33 -14.75 -10.34
C ASP A 86 -5.51 -13.93 -11.62
N ALA A 87 -4.94 -12.73 -11.66
CA ALA A 87 -5.13 -11.79 -12.74
C ALA A 87 -3.79 -11.30 -13.28
N GLU A 88 -3.67 -11.26 -14.60
CA GLU A 88 -2.50 -10.71 -15.29
C GLU A 88 -2.56 -9.18 -15.34
N LEU A 89 -1.40 -8.55 -15.13
CA LEU A 89 -1.19 -7.11 -15.13
C LEU A 89 -0.30 -6.72 -16.33
N PRO A 90 -0.91 -6.45 -17.51
CA PRO A 90 -0.20 -5.89 -18.64
C PRO A 90 0.42 -4.53 -18.31
N MET A 91 1.56 -4.26 -18.95
CA MET A 91 2.33 -3.04 -18.73
C MET A 91 1.54 -1.79 -19.16
N ASN A 92 1.55 -0.75 -18.33
CA ASN A 92 0.87 0.53 -18.53
C ASN A 92 -0.65 0.44 -18.76
N GLN A 93 -1.27 -0.67 -18.35
CA GLN A 93 -2.70 -0.88 -18.50
C GLN A 93 -3.38 -0.94 -17.12
N ASP A 94 -4.57 -0.34 -17.04
CA ASP A 94 -5.42 -0.38 -15.86
C ASP A 94 -6.23 -1.68 -15.87
N VAL A 95 -6.03 -2.54 -14.88
CA VAL A 95 -6.78 -3.79 -14.68
C VAL A 95 -7.69 -3.63 -13.48
N ALA A 96 -8.99 -3.68 -13.70
CA ALA A 96 -10.00 -3.57 -12.65
C ALA A 96 -10.45 -4.95 -12.15
N ILE A 97 -10.17 -5.26 -10.89
CA ILE A 97 -10.56 -6.49 -10.23
C ILE A 97 -11.70 -6.19 -9.25
N PRO A 98 -12.91 -6.74 -9.45
CA PRO A 98 -13.99 -6.61 -8.49
C PRO A 98 -13.70 -7.50 -7.27
N ILE A 99 -13.86 -6.95 -6.07
CA ILE A 99 -13.71 -7.69 -4.81
C ILE A 99 -15.02 -7.66 -4.04
N ASP A 100 -15.40 -8.81 -3.48
CA ASP A 100 -16.55 -8.91 -2.59
C ASP A 100 -16.20 -8.39 -1.19
N THR A 101 -16.88 -7.34 -0.75
CA THR A 101 -16.67 -6.68 0.54
C THR A 101 -17.65 -7.14 1.62
N SER A 102 -18.43 -8.21 1.36
CA SER A 102 -19.37 -8.79 2.32
C SER A 102 -18.68 -9.30 3.58
N LYS A 103 -17.42 -9.75 3.47
CA LYS A 103 -16.60 -10.22 4.58
C LYS A 103 -15.71 -9.08 5.09
N ALA A 104 -15.92 -8.66 6.33
CA ALA A 104 -15.00 -7.76 7.01
C ALA A 104 -13.75 -8.52 7.45
N GLY A 105 -12.59 -7.90 7.30
CA GLY A 105 -11.31 -8.55 7.59
C GLY A 105 -10.14 -7.86 6.91
N GLU A 106 -8.93 -8.34 7.23
CA GLU A 106 -7.73 -8.02 6.47
C GLU A 106 -7.49 -9.16 5.47
N PHE A 107 -7.32 -8.82 4.20
CA PHE A 107 -7.02 -9.77 3.14
C PHE A 107 -5.73 -9.35 2.46
N GLU A 108 -4.86 -10.32 2.21
CA GLU A 108 -3.56 -10.07 1.61
C GLU A 108 -3.56 -10.47 0.15
N TYR A 109 -2.75 -9.76 -0.64
CA TYR A 109 -2.50 -10.08 -2.04
C TYR A 109 -1.03 -9.99 -2.33
N SER A 110 -0.58 -10.75 -3.32
CA SER A 110 0.83 -10.81 -3.66
C SER A 110 1.06 -10.82 -5.17
N CYS A 111 2.31 -10.57 -5.55
CA CYS A 111 2.75 -10.83 -6.92
C CYS A 111 2.81 -12.34 -7.20
N GLY A 112 2.87 -12.76 -8.48
CA GLY A 112 2.80 -14.17 -8.86
C GLY A 112 3.88 -15.07 -8.23
N MET A 113 5.01 -14.50 -7.78
CA MET A 113 6.08 -15.22 -7.08
C MET A 113 6.07 -15.01 -5.56
N HIS A 114 5.00 -14.42 -4.98
CA HIS A 114 4.86 -14.16 -3.55
C HIS A 114 6.00 -13.33 -2.92
N MET A 115 6.59 -12.39 -3.67
CA MET A 115 7.66 -11.51 -3.14
C MET A 115 7.15 -10.18 -2.63
N PHE A 116 6.32 -9.51 -3.44
CA PHE A 116 5.68 -8.25 -3.07
C PHE A 116 4.31 -8.56 -2.51
N HIS A 117 3.97 -7.91 -1.41
CA HIS A 117 2.69 -8.06 -0.71
C HIS A 117 2.00 -6.71 -0.59
N GLY A 118 0.69 -6.73 -0.74
CA GLY A 118 -0.19 -5.66 -0.31
C GLY A 118 -1.31 -6.26 0.52
N LYS A 119 -2.04 -5.41 1.21
CA LYS A 119 -3.20 -5.79 2.00
C LYS A 119 -4.36 -4.84 1.82
N ILE A 120 -5.55 -5.39 1.94
CA ILE A 120 -6.80 -4.66 1.97
C ILE A 120 -7.46 -4.89 3.32
N VAL A 121 -7.93 -3.80 3.92
CA VAL A 121 -8.61 -3.80 5.21
C VAL A 121 -10.06 -3.40 4.94
N ILE A 122 -10.96 -4.38 5.05
CA ILE A 122 -12.40 -4.20 4.86
C ILE A 122 -13.03 -3.97 6.24
N LYS A 123 -13.61 -2.79 6.45
CA LYS A 123 -14.22 -2.39 7.72
C LYS A 123 -15.46 -1.52 7.56
#